data_AF-A0A5C4V036-F1
#
_entry.id   AF-A0A5C4V036-F1
#
_cell.length_a   1.000
_cell.length_b   1.000
_cell.length_c   1.000
_cell.angle_alpha   90.00
_cell.angle_beta   90.00
_cell.angle_gamma   90.00
#
_symmetry.space_group_name_H-M   'P 1'
#
loop_
_entity.id
_entity.type
_entity.pdbx_description
1 polymer ?
#
loop_
_entity_poly.entity_id
_entity_poly.type
_entity_poly.pdbx_seq_one_letter_code
_entity_poly.pdbx_strand_id
1 'polypeptide(L)'
;MTGGELQEHLQATNGDLRRVVARAALLLDVAGRQLSTLRSTYPVWSIDRQRDDAGRVWWTAMLRTPFTVEMAAAGIWETVWQPDAIALAATLAWQSALLDTVRAGARGP
;
A
#
# COMPACT_ATOMS: atom_id res chain seq x y z
N MET A 1 18.50 19.47 -40.02
CA MET A 1 17.70 18.31 -39.59
C MET A 1 17.05 17.70 -40.82
N THR A 2 17.53 16.54 -41.25
CA THR A 2 17.06 15.82 -42.45
C THR A 2 15.95 14.82 -42.09
N GLY A 3 15.22 14.32 -43.09
CA GLY A 3 14.15 13.34 -42.86
C GLY A 3 14.62 12.04 -42.21
N GLY A 4 15.88 11.64 -42.40
CA GLY A 4 16.48 10.49 -41.72
C GLY A 4 16.69 10.72 -40.23
N GLU A 5 17.20 11.89 -39.84
CA GLU A 5 17.41 12.27 -38.43
C GLU A 5 16.08 12.38 -37.66
N LEU A 6 15.02 12.85 -38.32
CA LEU A 6 13.68 12.91 -37.72
C LEU A 6 13.10 11.51 -37.49
N GLN A 7 13.30 10.59 -38.45
CA GLN A 7 12.83 9.21 -38.35
C GLN A 7 13.56 8.44 -37.24
N GLU A 8 14.87 8.60 -37.13
CA GLU A 8 15.68 7.98 -36.07
C GLU A 8 15.29 8.50 -34.68
N HIS A 9 15.08 9.82 -34.56
CA HIS A 9 14.62 10.42 -33.30
C HIS A 9 13.26 9.87 -32.88
N LEU A 10 12.30 9.78 -33.81
CA LEU A 10 10.98 9.22 -33.53
C LEU A 10 11.04 7.74 -33.11
N GLN A 11 11.90 6.94 -33.73
CA GLN A 11 12.10 5.55 -33.34
C GLN A 11 12.73 5.42 -31.95
N ALA A 12 13.72 6.26 -31.63
CA ALA A 12 14.33 6.31 -30.30
C ALA A 12 13.31 6.71 -29.22
N THR A 13 12.53 7.78 -29.45
CA THR A 13 11.47 8.21 -28.52
C THR A 13 10.41 7.14 -28.31
N ASN A 14 9.98 6.44 -29.37
CA ASN A 14 9.04 5.34 -29.27
C ASN A 14 9.60 4.16 -28.46
N GLY A 15 10.90 3.85 -28.62
CA GLY A 15 11.59 2.84 -27.83
C GLY A 15 11.60 3.17 -26.34
N ASP A 16 11.92 4.42 -25.99
CA ASP A 16 11.95 4.90 -24.61
C ASP A 16 10.56 4.90 -23.97
N LEU A 17 9.53 5.35 -24.72
CA LEU A 17 8.15 5.31 -24.24
C LEU A 17 7.72 3.88 -23.91
N ARG A 18 8.01 2.90 -24.79
CA ARG A 18 7.69 1.49 -24.54
C ARG A 18 8.39 0.95 -23.28
N ARG A 19 9.65 1.33 -23.05
CA ARG A 19 10.39 0.94 -21.83
C ARG A 19 9.75 1.52 -20.57
N VAL A 20 9.35 2.79 -20.60
CA VAL A 20 8.67 3.45 -19.48
C VAL A 20 7.34 2.76 -19.19
N VAL A 21 6.55 2.45 -20.22
CA VAL A 21 5.27 1.74 -20.08
C VAL A 21 5.46 0.34 -19.51
N ALA A 22 6.43 -0.44 -20.02
CA ALA A 22 6.72 -1.78 -19.52
C ALA A 22 7.17 -1.75 -18.05
N ARG A 23 8.01 -0.78 -17.67
CA ARG A 23 8.43 -0.59 -16.29
C ARG A 23 7.25 -0.20 -15.38
N ALA A 24 6.37 0.68 -15.84
CA ALA A 24 5.17 1.06 -15.11
C ALA A 24 4.23 -0.15 -14.89
N ALA A 25 4.04 -0.99 -15.91
CA ALA A 25 3.24 -2.21 -15.81
C ALA A 25 3.81 -3.18 -14.75
N LEU A 26 5.13 -3.40 -14.76
CA LEU A 26 5.81 -4.23 -13.74
C LEU A 26 5.62 -3.67 -12.32
N LEU A 27 5.76 -2.35 -12.13
CA LEU A 27 5.57 -1.72 -10.82
C LEU A 27 4.12 -1.83 -10.31
N LEU A 28 3.14 -1.67 -11.20
CA LEU A 28 1.73 -1.85 -10.88
C LEU A 28 1.42 -3.31 -10.49
N ASP A 29 1.99 -4.26 -11.21
CA ASP A 29 1.86 -5.70 -10.94
C ASP A 29 2.46 -6.09 -9.57
N VAL A 30 3.64 -5.58 -9.24
CA VAL A 30 4.25 -5.77 -7.92
C VAL A 30 3.38 -5.16 -6.81
N ALA A 31 2.92 -3.92 -6.98
CA ALA A 31 2.08 -3.26 -6.00
C ALA A 31 0.74 -3.99 -5.80
N GLY A 32 0.14 -4.51 -6.88
CA GLY A 32 -1.08 -5.32 -6.81
C GLY A 32 -0.90 -6.61 -6.03
N ARG A 33 0.23 -7.31 -6.23
CA ARG A 33 0.58 -8.50 -5.43
C ARG A 33 0.79 -8.17 -3.97
N GLN A 34 1.57 -7.12 -3.66
CA GLN A 34 1.80 -6.67 -2.29
C GLN A 34 0.50 -6.33 -1.57
N LEU A 35 -0.40 -5.60 -2.23
CA LEU A 35 -1.71 -5.25 -1.69
C LEU A 35 -2.57 -6.50 -1.43
N SER A 36 -2.55 -7.46 -2.35
CA SER A 36 -3.26 -8.74 -2.19
C SER A 36 -2.74 -9.51 -0.98
N THR A 37 -1.41 -9.63 -0.82
CA THR A 37 -0.77 -10.29 0.33
C THR A 37 -1.07 -9.59 1.65
N LEU A 38 -1.07 -8.25 1.67
CA LEU A 38 -1.42 -7.50 2.88
C LEU A 38 -2.88 -7.73 3.28
N ARG A 39 -3.81 -7.67 2.33
CA ARG A 39 -5.24 -7.88 2.56
C ARG A 39 -5.55 -9.31 3.03
N SER A 40 -4.84 -10.31 2.52
CA SER A 40 -5.01 -11.69 2.97
C SER A 40 -4.40 -11.94 4.36
N THR A 41 -3.25 -11.34 4.65
CA THR A 41 -2.57 -11.47 5.95
C THR A 41 -3.32 -10.76 7.08
N TYR A 42 -3.91 -9.60 6.80
CA TYR A 42 -4.52 -8.71 7.80
C TYR A 42 -6.00 -8.44 7.50
N PRO A 43 -6.89 -9.45 7.58
CA PRO A 43 -8.27 -9.34 7.12
C PRO A 43 -9.14 -8.37 7.94
N VAL A 44 -8.74 -8.05 9.17
CA VAL A 44 -9.44 -7.09 10.04
C VAL A 44 -9.20 -5.64 9.63
N TRP A 45 -8.28 -5.40 8.69
CA TRP A 45 -7.94 -4.10 8.15
C TRP A 45 -8.46 -3.96 6.71
N SER A 46 -9.01 -2.81 6.37
CA SER A 46 -9.25 -2.38 5.00
C SER A 46 -7.99 -1.67 4.52
N ILE A 47 -7.29 -2.27 3.56
CA ILE A 47 -5.98 -1.80 3.13
C ILE A 47 -6.09 -1.29 1.70
N ASP A 48 -5.57 -0.08 1.47
CA ASP A 48 -5.58 0.58 0.17
C ASP A 48 -4.23 1.20 -0.15
N ARG A 49 -4.02 1.44 -1.44
CA ARG A 49 -2.87 2.17 -1.96
C ARG A 49 -3.38 3.37 -2.73
N GLN A 50 -3.12 4.55 -2.21
CA GLN A 50 -3.59 5.81 -2.77
C GLN A 50 -2.42 6.67 -3.21
N ARG A 51 -2.70 7.60 -4.13
CA ARG A 51 -1.74 8.61 -4.56
C ARG A 51 -2.29 9.97 -4.15
N ASP A 52 -1.50 10.77 -3.45
CA ASP A 52 -1.88 12.14 -3.10
C ASP A 52 -1.75 13.08 -4.31
N ASP A 53 -2.25 14.31 -4.17
CA ASP A 53 -2.20 15.33 -5.22
C ASP A 53 -0.77 15.73 -5.61
N ALA A 54 0.20 15.52 -4.71
CA ALA A 54 1.62 15.72 -4.97
C ALA A 54 2.28 14.50 -5.67
N GLY A 55 1.50 13.47 -5.99
CA GLY A 55 1.98 12.27 -6.65
C GLY A 55 2.71 11.28 -5.75
N ARG A 56 2.73 11.48 -4.43
CA ARG A 56 3.28 10.51 -3.47
C ARG A 56 2.29 9.38 -3.25
N VAL A 57 2.83 8.18 -3.11
CA VAL A 57 2.03 6.99 -2.87
C VAL A 57 1.99 6.73 -1.37
N TRP A 58 0.79 6.51 -0.87
CA TRP A 58 0.53 6.13 0.52
C TRP A 58 -0.14 4.77 0.55
N TRP A 59 0.32 3.95 1.48
CA TRP A 59 -0.30 2.69 1.85
C TRP A 59 -1.07 2.93 3.14
N THR A 60 -2.38 2.76 3.07
CA THR A 60 -3.29 3.05 4.18
C THR A 60 -3.97 1.78 4.64
N ALA A 61 -4.22 1.69 5.95
CA ALA A 61 -5.00 0.63 6.54
C ALA A 61 -5.96 1.22 7.56
N MET A 62 -7.25 0.91 7.41
CA MET A 62 -8.31 1.32 8.32
C MET A 62 -8.91 0.09 8.99
N LEU A 63 -9.10 0.15 10.30
CA LEU A 63 -9.72 -0.95 11.03
C LEU A 63 -11.17 -1.14 10.59
N ARG A 64 -11.57 -2.38 10.27
CA ARG A 64 -12.95 -2.68 9.80
C ARG A 64 -13.98 -2.75 10.93
N THR A 65 -13.53 -2.99 12.15
CA THR A 65 -14.39 -3.08 13.33
C THR A 65 -14.55 -1.70 13.97
N PRO A 66 -15.68 -1.44 14.67
CA PRO A 66 -15.84 -0.21 15.43
C PRO A 66 -14.64 0.02 16.36
N PHE A 67 -14.03 1.19 16.24
CA PHE A 67 -12.92 1.61 17.08
C PHE A 67 -13.45 2.10 18.43
N THR A 68 -12.88 1.62 19.54
CA THR A 68 -13.34 1.93 20.89
C THR A 68 -12.29 2.65 21.72
N VAL A 69 -12.71 3.25 22.84
CA VAL A 69 -11.81 3.96 23.76
C VAL A 69 -10.79 3.01 24.38
N GLU A 70 -11.18 1.77 24.67
CA GLU A 70 -10.27 0.73 25.20
C GLU A 70 -9.17 0.40 24.21
N MET A 71 -9.51 0.35 22.92
CA MET A 71 -8.53 0.13 21.86
C MET A 71 -7.54 1.29 21.75
N ALA A 72 -8.04 2.53 21.82
CA ALA A 72 -7.19 3.72 21.84
C ALA A 72 -6.26 3.72 23.06
N ALA A 73 -6.78 3.38 24.25
CA ALA A 73 -5.99 3.27 25.48
C ALA A 73 -4.93 2.17 25.41
N ALA A 74 -5.17 1.10 24.64
CA ALA A 74 -4.20 0.05 24.35
C ALA A 74 -3.16 0.44 23.28
N GLY A 75 -3.23 1.66 22.74
CA GLY A 75 -2.30 2.15 21.71
C GLY A 75 -2.63 1.66 20.28
N ILE A 76 -3.86 1.16 20.07
CA ILE A 76 -4.33 0.77 18.74
C ILE A 76 -4.77 2.03 17.99
N TRP A 77 -4.42 2.09 16.70
CA TRP A 77 -4.83 3.17 15.80
C TRP A 77 -5.96 2.71 14.89
N GLU A 78 -6.97 3.56 14.73
CA GLU A 78 -8.06 3.29 13.78
C GLU A 78 -7.56 3.29 12.33
N THR A 79 -6.65 4.21 12.00
CA THR A 79 -6.08 4.35 10.66
C THR A 79 -4.56 4.45 10.72
N VAL A 80 -3.88 3.72 9.83
CA VAL A 80 -2.42 3.71 9.67
C VAL A 80 -2.07 4.19 8.27
N TRP A 81 -1.06 5.05 8.18
CA TRP A 81 -0.53 5.59 6.93
C TRP A 81 0.96 5.31 6.86
N GLN A 82 1.43 4.71 5.78
CA GLN A 82 2.85 4.39 5.57
C GLN A 82 3.28 4.66 4.14
N PRO A 83 4.57 4.98 3.90
CA PRO A 83 5.08 5.29 2.58
C PRO A 83 5.21 4.06 1.67
N ASP A 84 5.27 2.86 2.25
CA ASP A 84 5.43 1.60 1.51
C ASP A 84 4.75 0.41 2.21
N ALA A 85 4.63 -0.69 1.47
CA ALA A 85 3.97 -1.91 1.92
C ALA A 85 4.69 -2.63 3.08
N ILE A 86 6.02 -2.50 3.20
CA ILE A 86 6.80 -3.17 4.24
C ILE A 86 6.62 -2.44 5.56
N ALA A 87 6.73 -1.11 5.55
CA ALA A 87 6.45 -0.27 6.71
C ALA A 87 5.00 -0.49 7.20
N LEU A 88 4.05 -0.60 6.26
CA LEU A 88 2.67 -0.95 6.61
C LEU A 88 2.57 -2.35 7.23
N ALA A 89 3.19 -3.37 6.64
CA ALA A 89 3.17 -4.74 7.17
C ALA A 89 3.71 -4.81 8.61
N ALA A 90 4.83 -4.15 8.88
CA ALA A 90 5.43 -4.11 10.22
C ALA A 90 4.51 -3.44 11.24
N THR A 91 3.90 -2.31 10.86
CA THR A 91 2.95 -1.60 11.72
C THR A 91 1.71 -2.46 11.99
N LEU A 92 1.16 -3.11 10.97
CA LEU A 92 -0.02 -3.95 11.09
C LEU A 92 0.21 -5.22 11.89
N ALA A 93 1.41 -5.82 11.83
CA ALA A 93 1.78 -6.94 12.68
C ALA A 93 1.68 -6.55 14.16
N TRP A 94 2.24 -5.40 14.54
CA TRP A 94 2.16 -4.90 15.91
C TRP A 94 0.73 -4.54 16.32
N GLN A 95 0.02 -3.77 15.49
CA GLN A 95 -1.35 -3.35 15.76
C GLN A 95 -2.33 -4.52 15.88
N SER A 96 -2.13 -5.58 15.08
CA SER A 96 -2.95 -6.80 15.16
C SER A 96 -2.65 -7.60 16.42
N ALA A 97 -1.38 -7.66 16.86
CA ALA A 97 -1.03 -8.29 18.13
C ALA A 97 -1.70 -7.58 19.33
N LEU A 98 -1.70 -6.23 19.34
CA LEU A 98 -2.42 -5.45 20.35
C LEU A 98 -3.93 -5.68 20.31
N LEU A 99 -4.50 -5.81 19.11
CA LEU A 99 -5.92 -6.08 18.95
C LEU A 99 -6.31 -7.44 19.54
N ASP A 100 -5.46 -8.45 19.34
CA ASP A 100 -5.69 -9.79 19.87
C ASP A 100 -5.57 -9.84 21.40
N THR A 101 -4.67 -9.06 22.01
CA THR A 101 -4.59 -8.97 23.48
C THR A 101 -5.83 -8.30 24.08
N VAL A 102 -6.31 -7.21 23.50
CA VAL A 102 -7.55 -6.54 23.94
C VAL A 102 -8.74 -7.49 23.81
N ARG A 103 -8.85 -8.22 22.69
CA ARG A 103 -9.93 -9.20 22.49
C ARG A 103 -9.86 -10.39 23.44
N ALA A 104 -8.65 -10.85 23.79
CA ALA A 104 -8.47 -11.92 24.78
C ALA A 104 -8.88 -11.44 26.18
N GLY A 105 -8.51 -10.21 26.56
CA GLY A 105 -8.92 -9.61 27.83
C GLY A 105 -10.42 -9.39 27.94
N ALA A 106 -11.09 -9.00 26.85
CA ALA A 106 -12.55 -8.85 26.79
C ALA A 106 -13.32 -10.19 26.86
N ARG A 107 -12.64 -11.33 26.68
CA ARG A 107 -13.25 -12.67 26.68
C ARG A 107 -13.00 -13.49 27.94
N GLY A 108 -12.31 -12.96 28.96
CA GLY A 108 -12.00 -13.75 30.15
C GLY A 108 -13.10 -13.76 31.22
N PRO A 109 -13.10 -14.74 32.13
CA PRO A 109 -13.07 -16.21 31.95
C PRO A 109 -14.44 -16.84 31.67
#